data_AF-A0A3D1F8Y9-F1
#
_entry.id   AF-A0A3D1F8Y9-F1
#
_cell.length_a   1.000
_cell.length_b   1.000
_cell.length_c   1.000
_cell.angle_alpha   90.00
_cell.angle_beta   90.00
_cell.angle_gamma   90.00
#
_symmetry.space_group_name_H-M   'P 1'
#
loop_
_entity.id
_entity.type
_entity.pdbx_description
1 polymer ?
#
loop_
_entity_poly.entity_id
_entity_poly.type
_entity_poly.pdbx_seq_one_letter_code
_entity_poly.pdbx_strand_id
1 'polypeptide(L)' 'VISEANKFIEDTKPWNLLKENKTEELNSFIMLLVSVIRNVSRALTNFMPQSAKSISEQFASNIIKKGVPLFPRIEVK' A
#
# COMPACT_ATOMS: atom_id res chain seq x y z
N VAL A 1 7.59 5.78 9.27
CA VAL A 1 6.32 5.48 8.57
C VAL A 1 6.42 4.37 7.53
N ILE A 2 7.05 4.55 6.35
CA ILE A 2 7.05 3.50 5.31
C ILE A 2 7.78 2.23 5.79
N SER A 3 8.99 2.37 6.33
CA SER A 3 9.76 1.24 6.87
C SER A 3 9.05 0.55 8.04
N GLU A 4 8.32 1.31 8.87
CA GLU A 4 7.53 0.77 9.97
C GLU A 4 6.31 0.00 9.46
N ALA A 5 5.62 0.50 8.44
CA ALA A 5 4.51 -0.23 7.80
C ALA A 5 5.00 -1.54 7.17
N ASN A 6 6.17 -1.53 6.52
CA ASN A 6 6.79 -2.74 6.00
C ASN A 6 7.15 -3.72 7.13
N LYS A 7 7.75 -3.23 8.22
CA LYS A 7 8.03 -4.06 9.40
C LYS A 7 6.75 -4.64 9.99
N PHE A 8 5.68 -3.85 10.08
CA PHE A 8 4.39 -4.30 10.59
C PHE A 8 3.78 -5.42 9.74
N ILE A 9 3.95 -5.37 8.41
CA ILE A 9 3.57 -6.49 7.52
C ILE A 9 4.36 -7.75 7.84
N GLU A 10 5.67 -7.65 8.00
CA GLU A 10 6.53 -8.80 8.33
C GLU A 10 6.23 -9.40 9.71
N ASP A 11 5.92 -8.55 10.69
CA ASP A 11 5.60 -8.96 12.06
C ASP A 11 4.21 -9.59 12.13
N THR A 12 3.19 -8.97 11.52
CA THR A 12 1.79 -9.45 11.57
C THR A 12 1.51 -10.61 10.62
N LYS A 13 2.22 -10.71 9.49
CA LYS A 13 2.06 -11.79 8.50
C LYS A 13 0.58 -11.98 8.10
N PRO A 14 -0.06 -11.00 7.45
CA PRO A 14 -1.51 -10.99 7.20
C PRO A 14 -2.02 -12.19 6.39
N TRP A 15 -1.16 -12.85 5.63
CA TRP A 15 -1.48 -14.11 4.94
C TRP A 15 -1.80 -15.26 5.91
N ASN A 16 -1.28 -15.23 7.14
CA ASN A 16 -1.66 -16.19 8.18
C ASN A 16 -3.05 -15.87 8.75
N LEU A 17 -3.39 -14.59 8.96
CA LEU A 17 -4.73 -14.18 9.39
C LEU A 17 -5.81 -14.65 8.41
N LEU A 18 -5.51 -14.59 7.10
CA LEU A 18 -6.37 -15.13 6.06
C LEU A 18 -6.57 -16.65 6.20
N LYS A 19 -5.49 -17.40 6.44
CA LYS A 19 -5.55 -18.87 6.63
C LYS A 19 -6.29 -19.27 7.90
N GLU A 20 -6.20 -18.45 8.95
CA GLU A 20 -6.88 -18.64 10.23
C GLU A 20 -8.34 -18.15 10.22
N ASN A 21 -8.86 -17.66 9.08
CA ASN A 21 -10.20 -17.07 8.95
C ASN A 21 -10.46 -15.86 9.88
N LYS A 22 -9.41 -15.15 10.30
CA LYS A 22 -9.50 -13.91 11.10
C LYS A 22 -9.79 -12.71 10.22
N THR A 23 -10.94 -12.72 9.56
CA THR A 23 -11.34 -11.72 8.55
C THR A 23 -11.47 -10.31 9.11
N GLU A 24 -11.93 -10.13 10.34
CA GLU A 24 -12.08 -8.79 10.96
C GLU A 24 -10.73 -8.14 11.26
N GLU A 25 -9.80 -8.89 11.84
CA GLU A 25 -8.42 -8.45 12.08
C GLU A 25 -7.72 -8.13 10.76
N LEU A 26 -7.90 -8.99 9.75
CA LEU A 26 -7.34 -8.77 8.41
C LEU A 26 -7.91 -7.50 7.77
N ASN A 27 -9.22 -7.26 7.87
CA ASN A 27 -9.86 -6.07 7.31
C ASN A 27 -9.31 -4.80 7.98
N SER A 28 -9.22 -4.80 9.30
CA SER A 28 -8.64 -3.71 10.09
C SER A 28 -7.18 -3.45 9.68
N PHE A 29 -6.40 -4.51 9.52
CA PHE A 29 -5.00 -4.44 9.12
C PHE A 29 -4.82 -3.85 7.71
N ILE A 30 -5.60 -4.34 6.73
CA ILE A 30 -5.54 -3.84 5.35
C ILE A 30 -6.01 -2.37 5.28
N MET A 31 -7.05 -1.99 6.04
CA MET A 31 -7.51 -0.60 6.09
C MET A 31 -6.44 0.35 6.65
N LEU A 32 -5.69 -0.08 7.67
CA LEU A 32 -4.54 0.67 8.16
C LEU A 32 -3.51 0.91 7.04
N LEU A 33 -3.13 -0.13 6.31
CA LEU A 33 -2.15 -0.01 5.22
C LEU A 33 -2.65 0.92 4.10
N VAL A 34 -3.93 0.82 3.73
CA VAL A 34 -4.54 1.74 2.76
C VAL A 34 -4.44 3.20 3.22
N SER A 35 -4.67 3.45 4.51
CA SER A 35 -4.54 4.81 5.08
C SER A 35 -3.11 5.34 5.00
N VAL A 36 -2.11 4.49 5.28
CA VAL A 36 -0.69 4.83 5.18
C VAL A 36 -0.34 5.18 3.74
N ILE A 37 -0.77 4.37 2.76
CA ILE A 37 -0.49 4.61 1.34
C ILE A 37 -1.10 5.93 0.86
N ARG A 38 -2.35 6.25 1.27
CA ARG A 38 -2.99 7.54 0.94
C ARG A 38 -2.23 8.73 1.54
N ASN A 39 -1.71 8.61 2.76
CA ASN A 39 -0.89 9.65 3.37
C ASN A 39 0.46 9.82 2.64
N VAL A 40 1.11 8.72 2.27
CA VAL A 40 2.33 8.75 1.44
C VAL A 40 2.05 9.44 0.10
N SER A 41 0.94 9.10 -0.57
CA SER A 41 0.53 9.74 -1.82
C SER A 41 0.45 11.26 -1.70
N ARG A 42 -0.16 11.78 -0.62
CA ARG A 42 -0.25 13.23 -0.38
C ARG A 42 1.11 13.87 -0.17
N ALA A 43 1.97 13.24 0.62
CA ALA A 43 3.33 13.72 0.89
C ALA A 43 4.21 13.72 -0.38
N LEU A 44 3.99 12.79 -1.29
CA LEU A 44 4.73 12.69 -2.56
C LEU A 44 4.37 13.79 -3.57
N THR A 45 3.25 14.49 -3.42
CA THR A 45 2.75 15.46 -4.42
C THR A 45 3.79 16.50 -4.83
N ASN A 46 4.61 16.99 -3.88
CA ASN A 46 5.60 18.03 -4.14
C ASN A 46 6.93 17.52 -4.71
N PHE A 47 7.19 16.20 -4.66
CA PHE A 47 8.47 15.61 -5.06
C PHE A 47 8.34 14.67 -6.26
N MET A 48 7.23 13.93 -6.34
CA MET A 48 6.92 12.96 -7.38
C MET A 48 5.42 13.06 -7.76
N PRO A 49 4.99 14.17 -8.39
CA PRO A 49 3.57 14.44 -8.64
C PRO A 49 2.89 13.39 -9.52
N GLN A 50 3.60 12.82 -10.51
CA GLN A 50 3.08 11.75 -11.35
C GLN A 50 2.83 10.47 -10.54
N SER A 51 3.80 10.03 -9.74
CA SER A 51 3.66 8.86 -8.88
C SER A 51 2.57 9.05 -7.83
N ALA A 52 2.49 10.25 -7.22
CA ALA A 52 1.43 10.61 -6.29
C ALA A 52 0.05 10.52 -6.94
N LYS A 53 -0.10 11.03 -8.17
CA LYS A 53 -1.36 10.92 -8.92
C LYS A 53 -1.73 9.47 -9.20
N SER A 54 -0.79 8.64 -9.66
CA SER A 54 -1.04 7.21 -9.92
C SER A 54 -1.49 6.45 -8.67
N ILE A 55 -0.87 6.72 -7.51
CA ILE A 55 -1.33 6.14 -6.23
C ILE A 55 -2.73 6.65 -5.90
N SER A 56 -2.95 7.97 -5.95
CA SER A 56 -4.25 8.55 -5.60
C SER A 56 -5.38 7.99 -6.45
N GLU A 57 -5.18 7.83 -7.75
CA GLU A 57 -6.18 7.25 -8.67
C GLU A 57 -6.48 5.78 -8.35
N GLN A 58 -5.44 4.98 -8.07
CA GLN A 58 -5.61 3.56 -7.73
C GLN A 58 -6.37 3.36 -6.40
N PHE A 59 -6.18 4.26 -5.44
CA PHE A 59 -6.77 4.19 -4.10
C PHE A 59 -7.99 5.11 -3.91
N ALA A 60 -8.52 5.73 -4.98
CA ALA A 60 -9.70 6.61 -4.93
C ALA A 60 -11.03 5.85 -4.89
N SER A 61 -11.08 4.61 -5.41
CA SER A 61 -12.30 3.81 -5.47
C SER A 61 -12.46 2.88 -4.25
N ASN A 62 -13.69 2.39 -4.04
CA ASN A 62 -13.99 1.34 -3.07
C ASN A 62 -13.35 0.00 -3.47
N ILE A 63 -13.11 -0.21 -4.77
CA ILE A 63 -12.46 -1.41 -5.29
C ILE A 63 -11.08 -1.03 -5.84
N ILE A 64 -10.03 -1.47 -5.15
CA ILE A 64 -8.65 -1.24 -5.57
C ILE A 64 -8.32 -2.27 -6.64
N LYS A 65 -8.03 -1.80 -7.86
CA LYS A 65 -7.59 -2.66 -8.97
C LYS A 65 -6.07 -2.81 -8.95
N LYS A 66 -5.58 -3.96 -9.39
CA LYS A 66 -4.14 -4.18 -9.60
C LYS A 66 -3.64 -3.25 -10.71
N GLY A 67 -2.68 -2.39 -10.39
CA GLY A 67 -2.00 -1.50 -11.33
C GLY A 67 -0.72 -2.10 -11.90
N VAL A 68 -0.07 -1.33 -12.78
CA VAL A 68 1.31 -1.59 -13.21
C VAL A 68 2.30 -1.26 -12.07
N PRO A 69 3.52 -1.84 -12.06
CA PRO A 69 4.53 -1.48 -11.08
C PRO A 69 4.80 0.03 -11.09
N LEU A 70 4.62 0.68 -9.93
CA LEU A 70 4.77 2.13 -9.79
C LEU A 70 6.22 2.60 -10.00
N PHE A 71 7.17 1.82 -9.50
CA PHE A 71 8.60 2.07 -9.62
C PHE A 71 9.25 0.83 -10.23
N PRO A 72 9.35 0.74 -11.58
CA PRO A 72 10.06 -0.35 -12.22
C PRO A 72 11.54 -0.30 -11.85
N ARG A 73 12.18 -1.47 -11.73
CA ARG A 73 13.63 -1.55 -11.48
C ARG A 73 14.38 -0.99 -12.69
N ILE A 74 15.42 -0.22 -12.42
CA ILE A 74 16.33 0.24 -13.47
C ILE A 74 17.20 -0.96 -13.84
N GLU A 75 17.03 -1.47 -15.06
CA GLU A 75 17.95 -2.44 -15.63
C GLU A 75 19.21 -1.67 -16.06
N VAL A 76 20.28 -1.79 -15.26
CA VAL A 76 21.60 -1.33 -15.68
C VAL A 76 22.12 -2.34 -16.69
N LYS A 77 22.26 -1.91 -17.95
CA LYS A 77 22.94 -2.69 -19.00
C LYS A 77 24.45 -2.64 -18.82
#